data_AF-A0A8K0IZJ1-F1
#
_entry.id   AF-A0A8K0IZJ1-F1
#
_cell.length_a   1.000
_cell.length_b   1.000
_cell.length_c   1.000
_cell.angle_alpha   90.00
_cell.angle_beta   90.00
_cell.angle_gamma   90.00
#
_symmetry.space_group_name_H-M   'P 1'
#
loop_
_entity.id
_entity.type
_entity.pdbx_description
1 polymer ?
#
loop_
_entity_poly.entity_id
_entity_poly.type
_entity_poly.pdbx_seq_one_letter_code
_entity_poly.pdbx_strand_id
1 'polypeptide(L)'
;MRLSRILPPGLVLLFAQHTATASAAPTNPILPIAYGPAANMIPNRYIVVYNSSFSGPAIDATMSLFSAAVRKRNLHRRGLGGRRLSTAVVPLRMNAWRAMALDADDAMIADINRADEVAYVEADRWIDASATVAQADAPLGLRRLSGKHPGRAPYLFDESAGEGVTVYVVDTG
;
A
#
# COMPACT_ATOMS: atom_id res chain seq x y z
N MET A 1 50.27 55.61 -16.60
CA MET A 1 50.20 54.15 -16.39
C MET A 1 50.30 53.87 -14.90
N ARG A 2 49.14 53.67 -14.24
CA ARG A 2 48.93 53.06 -12.90
C ARG A 2 47.43 53.15 -12.61
N LEU A 3 46.67 52.08 -12.89
CA LEU A 3 45.27 51.95 -12.47
C LEU A 3 45.24 51.27 -11.10
N SER A 4 44.71 51.99 -10.10
CA SER A 4 44.38 51.50 -8.77
C SER A 4 43.02 50.78 -8.78
N ARG A 5 42.99 49.55 -8.29
CA ARG A 5 41.79 48.74 -8.03
C ARG A 5 40.98 49.33 -6.86
N ILE A 6 39.66 49.42 -7.03
CA ILE A 6 38.68 49.59 -5.94
C ILE A 6 37.59 48.53 -6.18
N LEU A 7 37.42 47.61 -5.24
CA LEU A 7 36.36 46.58 -5.21
C LEU A 7 35.20 47.12 -4.34
N PRO A 8 33.91 46.92 -4.68
CA PRO A 8 32.81 47.33 -3.82
C PRO A 8 32.52 46.30 -2.70
N PRO A 9 31.91 46.70 -1.59
CA PRO A 9 31.65 45.83 -0.44
C PRO A 9 30.49 44.86 -0.71
N GLY A 10 30.77 43.56 -0.57
CA GLY A 10 29.77 42.49 -0.65
C GLY A 10 28.99 42.34 0.65
N LEU A 11 27.67 42.34 0.54
CA LEU A 11 26.70 42.00 1.59
C LEU A 11 26.80 40.49 1.88
N VAL A 12 27.18 40.13 3.11
CA VAL A 12 27.18 38.73 3.58
C VAL A 12 25.83 38.45 4.26
N LEU A 13 25.00 37.63 3.64
CA LEU A 13 23.79 37.06 4.27
C LEU A 13 24.19 35.81 5.06
N LEU A 14 24.09 35.88 6.39
CA LEU A 14 24.34 34.74 7.29
C LEU A 14 23.06 33.90 7.38
N PHE A 15 23.00 32.78 6.66
CA PHE A 15 21.95 31.77 6.85
C PHE A 15 22.26 30.95 8.11
N ALA A 16 21.52 31.20 9.19
CA ALA A 16 21.51 30.31 10.35
C ALA A 16 20.82 29.01 9.97
N GLN A 17 21.59 27.96 9.68
CA GLN A 17 21.03 26.61 9.56
C GLN A 17 20.58 26.15 10.95
N HIS A 18 19.27 26.03 11.15
CA HIS A 18 18.73 25.27 12.26
C HIS A 18 19.07 23.80 12.02
N THR A 19 20.09 23.29 12.72
CA THR A 19 20.29 21.85 12.84
C THR A 19 19.18 21.32 13.73
N ALA A 20 18.10 20.83 13.13
CA ALA A 20 17.16 19.98 13.83
C ALA A 20 17.93 18.73 14.26
N THR A 21 18.26 18.64 15.55
CA THR A 21 18.68 17.38 16.15
C THR A 21 17.49 16.44 16.12
N ALA A 22 17.41 15.63 15.07
CA ALA A 22 16.49 14.52 15.01
C ALA A 22 16.85 13.57 16.17
N SER A 23 15.99 13.55 17.19
CA SER A 23 16.01 12.49 18.19
C SER A 23 15.80 11.18 17.45
N ALA A 24 16.77 10.28 17.52
CA ALA A 24 16.69 8.97 16.90
C ALA A 24 15.41 8.25 17.38
N ALA A 25 14.48 8.01 16.46
CA ALA A 25 13.41 7.07 16.69
C ALA A 25 14.04 5.67 16.87
N PRO A 26 13.62 4.88 17.88
CA PRO A 26 14.11 3.51 18.02
C PRO A 26 13.75 2.75 16.75
N THR A 27 14.78 2.45 15.96
CA THR A 27 14.69 1.76 14.68
C THR A 27 14.77 0.28 14.99
N ASN A 28 13.67 -0.47 14.82
CA ASN A 28 13.79 -1.91 14.55
C ASN A 28 14.13 -2.01 13.05
N PRO A 29 15.40 -2.27 12.68
CA PRO A 29 15.78 -2.41 11.29
C PRO A 29 15.49 -3.86 10.86
N ILE A 30 15.23 -4.06 9.57
CA ILE A 30 14.89 -5.34 8.92
C ILE A 30 13.38 -5.62 8.88
N LEU A 31 12.63 -4.77 8.16
CA LEU A 31 11.69 -5.24 7.14
C LEU A 31 11.75 -4.28 5.95
N PRO A 32 12.12 -4.74 4.74
CA PRO A 32 11.89 -3.95 3.54
C PRO A 32 10.39 -4.00 3.26
N ILE A 33 9.59 -3.17 3.96
CA ILE A 33 8.19 -2.97 3.62
C ILE A 33 8.19 -2.29 2.26
N ALA A 34 7.81 -3.02 1.22
CA ALA A 34 7.67 -2.46 -0.12
C ALA A 34 6.62 -1.33 -0.10
N TYR A 35 7.10 -0.10 -0.32
CA TYR A 35 6.40 1.12 -0.72
C TYR A 35 5.16 1.61 0.05
N GLY A 36 5.27 2.70 0.81
CA GLY A 36 4.17 3.63 1.15
C GLY A 36 4.34 4.43 2.45
N PRO A 37 3.68 5.60 2.61
CA PRO A 37 3.73 6.40 3.84
C PRO A 37 3.04 5.66 5.01
N ALA A 38 3.62 5.78 6.21
CA ALA A 38 3.20 5.03 7.40
C ALA A 38 1.77 5.34 7.91
N ALA A 39 1.11 6.39 7.40
CA ALA A 39 -0.12 6.94 7.97
C ALA A 39 -1.31 5.95 8.00
N ASN A 40 -1.41 5.04 7.02
CA ASN A 40 -2.53 4.11 6.88
C ASN A 40 -2.16 2.66 7.17
N MET A 41 -0.99 2.42 7.77
CA MET A 41 -0.51 1.06 8.04
C MET A 41 -1.26 0.42 9.21
N ILE A 42 -1.63 -0.85 9.05
CA ILE A 42 -2.18 -1.67 10.14
C ILE A 42 -1.00 -2.30 10.90
N PRO A 43 -0.79 -1.98 12.20
CA PRO A 43 0.36 -2.49 12.92
C PRO A 43 0.40 -4.03 13.01
N ASN A 44 1.60 -4.57 12.75
CA ASN A 44 1.91 -6.00 12.78
C ASN A 44 1.06 -6.87 11.86
N ARG A 45 0.47 -6.30 10.81
CA ARG A 45 -0.29 -7.03 9.81
C ARG A 45 0.38 -6.89 8.44
N TYR A 46 0.57 -8.01 7.77
CA TYR A 46 1.39 -8.10 6.57
C TYR A 46 0.72 -8.95 5.50
N ILE A 47 1.04 -8.64 4.25
CA ILE A 47 0.79 -9.48 3.09
C ILE A 47 2.14 -10.04 2.64
N VAL A 48 2.25 -11.37 2.66
CA VAL A 48 3.44 -12.11 2.23
C VAL A 48 3.18 -12.63 0.83
N VAL A 49 3.96 -12.18 -0.15
CA VAL A 49 3.78 -12.55 -1.55
C VAL A 49 4.83 -13.57 -1.96
N TYR A 50 4.41 -14.64 -2.63
CA TYR A 50 5.28 -15.75 -3.02
C TYR A 50 5.79 -15.61 -4.45
N ASN A 51 7.00 -16.11 -4.67
CA ASN A 51 7.64 -16.15 -5.98
C ASN A 51 7.02 -17.25 -6.85
N SER A 52 6.40 -16.86 -7.96
CA SER A 52 5.74 -17.77 -8.89
C SER A 52 6.70 -18.68 -9.69
N SER A 53 8.02 -18.50 -9.57
CA SER A 53 8.99 -19.45 -10.15
C SER A 53 9.05 -20.77 -9.40
N PHE A 54 8.59 -20.82 -8.14
CA PHE A 54 8.50 -22.05 -7.36
C PHE A 54 7.24 -22.84 -7.75
N SER A 55 7.29 -24.16 -7.55
CA SER A 55 6.15 -25.03 -7.83
C SER A 55 5.00 -24.74 -6.85
N GLY A 56 3.76 -24.91 -7.31
CA GLY A 56 2.57 -24.77 -6.45
C GLY A 56 2.68 -25.57 -5.14
N PRO A 57 3.06 -26.86 -5.17
CA PRO A 57 3.26 -27.65 -3.96
C PRO A 57 4.35 -27.11 -3.01
N ALA A 58 5.45 -26.55 -3.54
CA ALA A 58 6.49 -25.95 -2.69
C ALA A 58 5.98 -24.69 -1.98
N ILE A 59 5.23 -23.85 -2.71
CA ILE A 59 4.57 -22.66 -2.14
C ILE A 59 3.55 -23.09 -1.08
N ASP A 60 2.68 -24.07 -1.38
CA ASP A 60 1.64 -24.54 -0.45
C ASP A 60 2.23 -25.16 0.82
N ALA A 61 3.35 -25.89 0.70
CA ALA A 61 4.09 -26.41 1.85
C ALA A 61 4.65 -25.28 2.71
N THR A 62 5.24 -24.26 2.09
CA THR A 62 5.79 -23.09 2.79
C THR A 62 4.69 -22.28 3.48
N MET A 63 3.56 -22.06 2.81
CA MET A 63 2.37 -21.43 3.39
C MET A 63 1.87 -22.19 4.61
N SER A 64 1.89 -23.53 4.57
CA SER A 64 1.50 -24.39 5.69
C SER A 64 2.47 -24.29 6.87
N LEU A 65 3.78 -24.27 6.60
CA LEU A 65 4.83 -24.08 7.60
C LEU A 65 4.67 -22.75 8.33
N PHE A 66 4.51 -21.65 7.59
CA PHE A 66 4.30 -20.33 8.19
C PHE A 66 2.98 -20.24 8.93
N SER A 67 1.91 -20.83 8.40
CA SER A 67 0.62 -20.86 9.11
C SER A 67 0.72 -21.57 10.46
N ALA A 68 1.44 -22.69 10.54
CA ALA A 68 1.68 -23.38 11.80
C ALA A 68 2.55 -22.55 12.75
N ALA A 69 3.60 -21.90 12.24
CA ALA A 69 4.45 -21.00 13.01
C ALA A 69 3.66 -19.81 13.58
N VAL A 70 2.79 -19.18 12.78
CA VAL A 70 1.94 -18.04 13.19
C VAL A 70 1.04 -18.50 14.31
N ARG A 71 0.33 -19.61 14.11
CA ARG A 71 -0.60 -20.17 15.09
C ARG A 71 0.06 -20.40 16.43
N LYS A 72 1.29 -20.94 16.46
CA LYS A 72 2.03 -21.21 17.70
C LYS A 72 2.61 -19.93 18.31
N ARG A 73 3.26 -19.09 17.52
CA ARG A 73 4.00 -17.91 18.01
C ARG A 73 3.09 -16.80 18.47
N ASN A 74 1.91 -16.65 17.86
CA ASN A 74 0.98 -15.58 18.21
C ASN A 74 0.12 -15.90 19.45
N LEU A 75 0.18 -17.13 19.98
CA LEU A 75 -0.46 -17.47 21.24
C LEU A 75 0.02 -16.53 22.34
N HIS A 76 -0.92 -15.80 22.93
CA HIS A 76 -0.67 -14.84 24.00
C HIS A 76 0.29 -13.69 23.66
N ARG A 77 0.68 -13.51 22.38
CA ARG A 77 1.52 -12.39 21.98
C ARG A 77 0.70 -11.16 21.61
N ARG A 78 1.31 -10.02 21.86
CA ARG A 78 0.78 -8.70 21.53
C ARG A 78 1.80 -7.99 20.65
N GLY A 79 1.31 -7.33 19.61
CA GLY A 79 2.10 -6.46 18.75
C GLY A 79 2.19 -5.05 19.30
N LEU A 80 2.66 -4.16 18.43
CA LEU A 80 2.61 -2.71 18.60
C LEU A 80 1.17 -2.26 18.91
N GLY A 81 1.04 -1.31 19.84
CA GLY A 81 -0.26 -0.82 20.32
C GLY A 81 -0.99 -1.79 21.25
N GLY A 82 -0.36 -2.88 21.70
CA GLY A 82 -0.92 -3.81 22.70
C GLY A 82 -2.02 -4.72 22.15
N ARG A 83 -2.31 -4.68 20.84
CA ARG A 83 -3.26 -5.57 20.17
C ARG A 83 -2.74 -7.00 20.19
N ARG A 84 -3.60 -7.96 20.54
CA ARG A 84 -3.27 -9.39 20.43
C ARG A 84 -3.06 -9.74 18.96
N LEU A 85 -1.96 -10.41 18.66
CA LEU A 85 -1.69 -10.90 17.31
C LEU A 85 -2.65 -12.06 17.00
N SER A 86 -3.22 -12.05 15.79
CA SER A 86 -4.11 -13.08 15.30
C SER A 86 -3.35 -14.38 15.06
N THR A 87 -3.93 -15.51 15.43
CA THR A 87 -3.43 -16.84 15.02
C THR A 87 -3.96 -17.27 13.65
N ALA A 88 -4.88 -16.49 13.06
CA ALA A 88 -5.44 -16.75 11.75
C ALA A 88 -4.50 -16.24 10.66
N VAL A 89 -4.41 -17.02 9.58
CA VAL A 89 -3.72 -16.67 8.34
C VAL A 89 -4.73 -16.80 7.22
N VAL A 90 -4.80 -15.79 6.35
CA VAL A 90 -5.71 -15.74 5.21
C VAL A 90 -4.91 -16.00 3.94
N PRO A 91 -5.03 -17.19 3.31
CA PRO A 91 -4.40 -17.43 2.03
C PRO A 91 -5.13 -16.67 0.91
N LEU A 92 -4.37 -16.10 -0.01
CA LEU A 92 -4.86 -15.36 -1.17
C LEU A 92 -4.32 -16.03 -2.44
N ARG A 93 -5.21 -16.25 -3.42
CA ARG A 93 -4.87 -16.91 -4.67
C ARG A 93 -5.59 -16.26 -5.83
N MET A 94 -4.83 -15.83 -6.84
CA MET A 94 -5.35 -15.31 -8.10
C MET A 94 -4.48 -15.83 -9.24
N ASN A 95 -5.00 -16.75 -10.06
CA ASN A 95 -4.22 -17.43 -11.10
C ASN A 95 -2.92 -18.04 -10.56
N ALA A 96 -1.76 -17.56 -11.03
CA ALA A 96 -0.43 -17.98 -10.54
C ALA A 96 0.03 -17.18 -9.31
N TRP A 97 -0.60 -16.04 -9.01
CA TRP A 97 -0.27 -15.23 -7.84
C TRP A 97 -0.71 -15.94 -6.56
N ARG A 98 0.17 -15.90 -5.55
CA ARG A 98 0.01 -16.54 -4.24
C ARG A 98 0.45 -15.56 -3.18
N ALA A 99 -0.37 -15.37 -2.16
CA ALA A 99 -0.03 -14.56 -1.01
C ALA A 99 -0.70 -15.07 0.28
N MET A 100 -0.28 -14.55 1.43
CA MET A 100 -0.98 -14.72 2.70
C MET A 100 -1.06 -13.40 3.43
N ALA A 101 -2.23 -13.08 4.00
CA ALA A 101 -2.36 -12.02 4.99
C ALA A 101 -2.29 -12.62 6.40
N LEU A 102 -1.43 -12.06 7.25
CA LEU A 102 -1.19 -12.57 8.61
C LEU A 102 -0.75 -11.47 9.57
N ASP A 103 -0.90 -11.75 10.86
CA ASP A 103 -0.29 -10.97 11.92
C ASP A 103 1.08 -11.57 12.31
N ALA A 104 2.11 -10.75 12.50
CA ALA A 104 3.42 -11.20 12.95
C ALA A 104 4.19 -10.14 13.75
N ASP A 105 5.00 -10.59 14.71
CA ASP A 105 6.04 -9.77 15.31
C ASP A 105 7.22 -9.59 14.34
N ASP A 106 8.03 -8.54 14.56
CA ASP A 106 9.10 -8.11 13.66
C ASP A 106 10.11 -9.25 13.38
N ALA A 107 10.43 -10.05 14.40
CA ALA A 107 11.34 -11.18 14.25
C ALA A 107 10.75 -12.26 13.33
N MET A 108 9.49 -12.61 13.53
CA MET A 108 8.81 -13.61 12.73
C MET A 108 8.68 -13.19 11.26
N ILE A 109 8.28 -11.95 11.00
CA ILE A 109 8.11 -11.49 9.62
C ILE A 109 9.46 -11.29 8.92
N ALA A 110 10.53 -10.98 9.66
CA ALA A 110 11.89 -11.00 9.13
C ALA A 110 12.32 -12.43 8.75
N ASP A 111 11.96 -13.44 9.54
CA ASP A 111 12.23 -14.85 9.20
C ASP A 111 11.46 -15.28 7.95
N ILE A 112 10.18 -14.89 7.82
CA ILE A 112 9.37 -15.15 6.63
C ILE A 112 9.99 -14.50 5.39
N ASN A 113 10.41 -13.24 5.49
CA ASN A 113 10.98 -12.48 4.36
C ASN A 113 12.33 -13.03 3.87
N ARG A 114 12.96 -13.96 4.60
CA ARG A 114 14.21 -14.61 4.19
C ARG A 114 14.01 -15.95 3.47
N ALA A 115 12.79 -16.47 3.41
CA ALA A 115 12.53 -17.73 2.71
C ALA A 115 12.61 -17.54 1.19
N ASP A 116 13.23 -18.49 0.49
CA ASP A 116 13.46 -18.41 -0.95
C ASP A 116 12.14 -18.36 -1.75
N GLU A 117 11.09 -18.99 -1.23
CA GLU A 117 9.75 -18.99 -1.83
C GLU A 117 9.04 -17.63 -1.71
N VAL A 118 9.51 -16.73 -0.84
CA VAL A 118 8.91 -15.41 -0.63
C VAL A 118 9.53 -14.39 -1.58
N ALA A 119 8.70 -13.72 -2.38
CA ALA A 119 9.14 -12.67 -3.28
C ALA A 119 9.35 -11.34 -2.54
N TYR A 120 8.38 -10.97 -1.70
CA TYR A 120 8.45 -9.79 -0.83
C TYR A 120 7.37 -9.85 0.24
N VAL A 121 7.56 -8.99 1.26
CA VAL A 121 6.56 -8.71 2.28
C VAL A 121 6.15 -7.24 2.19
N GLU A 122 4.86 -6.98 2.26
CA GLU A 122 4.32 -5.63 2.41
C GLU A 122 3.45 -5.53 3.67
N ALA A 123 3.32 -4.30 4.18
CA ALA A 123 2.44 -4.04 5.32
C ALA A 123 1.01 -3.86 4.82
N ASP A 124 0.05 -4.44 5.54
CA ASP A 124 -1.38 -4.28 5.26
C ASP A 124 -1.82 -2.86 5.65
N ARG A 125 -2.78 -2.29 4.91
CA ARG A 125 -3.16 -0.88 5.02
C ARG A 125 -4.65 -0.66 4.88
N TRP A 126 -5.10 0.41 5.52
CA TRP A 126 -6.39 0.99 5.22
C TRP A 126 -6.35 1.71 3.87
N ILE A 127 -7.33 1.39 3.03
CA ILE A 127 -7.65 2.14 1.82
C ILE A 127 -8.96 2.86 2.08
N ASP A 128 -8.95 4.18 1.91
CA ASP A 128 -10.12 5.02 2.03
C ASP A 128 -10.71 5.24 0.63
N ALA A 129 -12.05 5.29 0.54
CA ALA A 129 -12.71 5.78 -0.66
C ALA A 129 -12.27 7.24 -0.89
N SER A 130 -12.07 7.64 -2.14
CA SER A 130 -11.80 9.04 -2.45
C SER A 130 -12.97 9.89 -1.92
N ALA A 131 -12.67 10.93 -1.14
CA ALA A 131 -13.68 11.78 -0.52
C ALA A 131 -14.75 12.21 -1.54
N THR A 132 -16.02 11.96 -1.20
CA THR A 132 -17.15 12.34 -2.04
C THR A 132 -17.23 13.87 -2.10
N VAL A 133 -16.77 14.46 -3.21
CA VAL A 133 -17.05 15.86 -3.51
C VAL A 133 -18.46 15.93 -4.09
N ALA A 134 -19.41 16.44 -3.31
CA ALA A 134 -20.74 16.73 -3.82
C ALA A 134 -20.66 17.94 -4.77
N GLN A 135 -20.87 17.71 -6.06
CA GLN A 135 -21.06 18.78 -7.01
C GLN A 135 -22.55 19.18 -7.02
N ALA A 136 -22.87 20.29 -6.35
CA ALA A 136 -24.16 20.96 -6.56
C ALA A 136 -24.32 21.25 -8.06
N ASP A 137 -25.49 20.94 -8.62
CA ASP A 137 -25.82 21.12 -10.03
C ASP A 137 -24.98 20.28 -11.03
N ALA A 138 -24.53 19.08 -10.63
CA ALA A 138 -23.85 18.16 -11.54
C ALA A 138 -24.70 17.86 -12.81
N PRO A 139 -24.23 18.19 -14.02
CA PRO A 139 -24.96 17.91 -15.25
C PRO A 139 -25.13 16.41 -15.46
N LEU A 140 -26.32 15.96 -15.88
CA LEU A 140 -26.64 14.55 -16.14
C LEU A 140 -25.59 13.87 -17.06
N GLY A 141 -24.67 13.12 -16.47
CA GLY A 141 -23.44 12.64 -17.11
C GLY A 141 -23.66 11.66 -18.27
N LEU A 142 -24.75 10.88 -18.23
CA LEU A 142 -25.08 9.90 -19.28
C LEU A 142 -25.26 10.52 -20.66
N ARG A 143 -25.75 11.76 -20.71
CA ARG A 143 -26.02 12.47 -21.98
C ARG A 143 -24.74 12.93 -22.67
N ARG A 144 -23.67 13.19 -21.91
CA ARG A 144 -22.33 13.48 -22.44
C ARG A 144 -21.64 12.21 -22.95
N LEU A 145 -22.00 11.05 -22.40
CA LEU A 145 -21.48 9.75 -22.85
C LEU A 145 -22.16 9.29 -24.14
N SER A 146 -23.43 9.66 -24.37
CA SER A 146 -24.23 9.18 -25.52
C SER A 146 -24.19 10.05 -26.79
N GLY A 147 -23.52 11.20 -26.82
CA GLY A 147 -23.61 12.15 -27.94
C GLY A 147 -22.37 13.00 -28.17
N LYS A 148 -22.07 13.29 -29.45
CA LYS A 148 -20.89 14.08 -29.88
C LYS A 148 -21.07 15.59 -29.72
N HIS A 149 -22.30 16.08 -29.54
CA HIS A 149 -22.60 17.51 -29.49
C HIS A 149 -23.20 17.93 -28.13
N PRO A 150 -22.73 19.04 -27.54
CA PRO A 150 -23.33 19.61 -26.33
C PRO A 150 -24.75 20.14 -26.62
N GLY A 151 -25.71 19.92 -25.72
CA GLY A 151 -27.08 20.43 -25.86
C GLY A 151 -28.16 19.64 -25.11
N ARG A 152 -29.44 19.98 -25.33
CA ARG A 152 -30.64 19.31 -24.77
C ARG A 152 -31.08 18.04 -25.56
N ALA A 153 -30.14 17.16 -25.91
CA ALA A 153 -30.44 15.88 -26.57
C ALA A 153 -30.82 14.75 -25.58
N PRO A 154 -31.66 13.77 -25.98
CA PRO A 154 -31.98 12.59 -25.17
C PRO A 154 -30.74 11.69 -24.95
N TYR A 155 -30.81 10.83 -23.94
CA TYR A 155 -29.82 9.75 -23.76
C TYR A 155 -30.09 8.67 -24.80
N LEU A 156 -29.17 8.51 -25.75
CA LEU A 156 -29.24 7.47 -26.78
C LEU A 156 -28.38 6.30 -26.36
N PHE A 157 -28.98 5.13 -26.25
CA PHE A 157 -28.29 3.89 -25.99
C PHE A 157 -28.87 2.81 -26.90
N ASP A 158 -28.03 1.85 -27.26
CA ASP A 158 -28.49 0.64 -27.92
C ASP A 158 -29.18 -0.25 -26.89
N GLU A 159 -30.32 -0.86 -27.21
CA GLU A 159 -31.04 -1.71 -26.26
C GLU A 159 -30.27 -2.97 -25.86
N SER A 160 -29.31 -3.41 -26.69
CA SER A 160 -28.36 -4.47 -26.37
C SER A 160 -27.14 -3.97 -25.58
N ALA A 161 -27.03 -2.67 -25.29
CA ALA A 161 -25.87 -2.12 -24.61
C ALA A 161 -25.74 -2.69 -23.20
N GLY A 162 -24.61 -3.37 -22.95
CA GLY A 162 -24.34 -4.05 -21.69
C GLY A 162 -24.84 -5.50 -21.62
N GLU A 163 -25.51 -6.00 -22.67
CA GLU A 163 -25.85 -7.42 -22.76
C GLU A 163 -24.57 -8.27 -22.77
N GLY A 164 -24.54 -9.31 -21.93
CA GLY A 164 -23.36 -10.16 -21.76
C GLY A 164 -22.20 -9.52 -20.97
N VAL A 165 -22.33 -8.28 -20.49
CA VAL A 165 -21.29 -7.61 -19.70
C VAL A 165 -21.49 -7.88 -18.21
N THR A 166 -20.43 -8.31 -17.52
CA THR A 166 -20.38 -8.36 -16.06
C THR A 166 -19.47 -7.25 -15.54
N VAL A 167 -20.01 -6.36 -14.71
CA VAL A 167 -19.27 -5.27 -14.07
C VAL A 167 -19.04 -5.59 -12.60
N TYR A 168 -17.79 -5.50 -12.16
CA TYR A 168 -17.42 -5.63 -10.76
C TYR A 168 -17.13 -4.24 -10.20
N VAL A 169 -17.87 -3.84 -9.18
CA VAL A 169 -17.64 -2.60 -8.42
C VAL A 169 -17.18 -3.00 -7.02
N VAL A 170 -15.99 -2.54 -6.65
CA VAL A 170 -15.43 -2.72 -5.30
C VAL A 170 -15.53 -1.37 -4.60
N ASP A 171 -16.55 -1.23 -3.77
CA ASP A 171 -16.85 -0.02 -3.01
C ASP A 171 -17.45 -0.41 -1.64
N THR A 172 -17.93 0.55 -0.87
CA THR A 172 -18.53 0.32 0.46
C THR A 172 -19.91 -0.34 0.44
N GLY A 173 -20.49 -0.57 -0.75
CA GLY A 173 -21.83 -1.14 -0.95
C GLY A 173 -22.80 -0.17 -1.61
#